data_AF-A0A8T3RBH1-F1
#
_entry.id   AF-A0A8T3RBH1-F1
#
_cell.length_a   1.000
_cell.length_b   1.000
_cell.length_c   1.000
_cell.angle_alpha   90.00
_cell.angle_beta   90.00
_cell.angle_gamma   90.00
#
_symmetry.space_group_name_H-M   'P 1'
#
loop_
_entity.id
_entity.type
_entity.pdbx_description
1 polymer ?
#
loop_
_entity_poly.entity_id
_entity_poly.type
_entity_poly.pdbx_seq_one_letter_code
_entity_poly.pdbx_strand_id
1 'polypeptide(L)' 'MPLRLEIVTPERLAYEDDVDSVVCPGAEGELGILPHHAP' A
#
# COMPACT_ATOMS: atom_id res chain seq x y z
N MET A 1 11.20 -1.53 -10.08
CA MET A 1 11.55 -0.87 -8.79
C MET A 1 10.45 -1.25 -7.82
N PRO A 2 10.75 -1.72 -6.60
CA PRO A 2 9.71 -2.10 -5.64
C PRO A 2 8.88 -0.88 -5.20
N LEU A 3 7.65 -1.12 -4.76
CA LEU A 3 6.77 -0.10 -4.19
C LEU A 3 7.05 0.00 -2.68
N ARG A 4 7.47 1.17 -2.21
CA ARG A 4 7.62 1.42 -0.77
C ARG A 4 6.24 1.56 -0.12
N LEU A 5 5.89 0.66 0.80
CA LEU A 5 4.62 0.66 1.51
C LEU A 5 4.82 1.01 3.00
N GLU A 6 4.01 1.94 3.49
CA GLU A 6 3.93 2.29 4.92
C GLU A 6 2.46 2.27 5.36
N ILE A 7 2.15 1.52 6.42
CA ILE A 7 0.83 1.51 7.06
C ILE A 7 0.93 2.27 8.37
N VAL A 8 0.34 3.47 8.41
CA VAL A 8 0.39 4.37 9.57
C VAL A 8 -0.93 4.31 10.34
N THR A 9 -0.86 4.09 11.65
CA THR A 9 -2.00 4.26 12.57
C THR A 9 -1.77 5.48 13.45
N PRO A 10 -2.79 5.97 14.19
CA PRO A 10 -2.61 7.10 15.10
C PRO A 10 -1.53 6.89 16.17
N GLU A 11 -1.28 5.65 16.58
CA GLU A 11 -0.34 5.30 17.65
C GLU A 11 1.09 5.13 17.14
N ARG A 12 1.27 4.58 15.93
CA ARG A 12 2.60 4.22 15.39
C ARG A 12 2.56 3.86 13.90
N LEU A 13 3.76 3.72 13.32
CA LEU A 13 3.97 2.97 12.09
C LEU A 13 3.71 1.47 12.36
N ALA A 14 2.67 0.92 11.74
CA ALA A 14 2.23 -0.45 11.95
C ALA A 14 2.98 -1.44 11.05
N TYR A 15 3.37 -1.02 9.86
CA TYR A 15 4.10 -1.81 8.87
C TYR A 15 4.92 -0.89 7.94
N GLU A 16 6.09 -1.35 7.54
CA GLU A 16 7.00 -0.68 6.59
C GLU A 16 7.78 -1.75 5.83
N ASP A 17 7.70 -1.75 4.50
CA ASP A 17 8.44 -2.69 3.64
C ASP A 17 8.52 -2.21 2.18
N ASP A 18 9.43 -2.80 1.42
CA ASP A 18 9.49 -2.70 -0.04
C ASP A 18 8.74 -3.90 -0.64
N VAL A 19 7.57 -3.67 -1.23
CA VAL A 19 6.66 -4.72 -1.71
C VAL A 19 6.52 -4.73 -3.23
N ASP A 20 6.15 -5.90 -3.78
CA ASP A 20 5.91 -6.06 -5.22
C ASP A 20 4.50 -5.62 -5.64
N SER A 21 3.52 -5.64 -4.72
CA SER A 21 2.15 -5.17 -4.96
C SER A 21 1.38 -4.98 -3.64
N VAL A 22 0.26 -4.26 -3.72
CA VAL A 22 -0.69 -4.08 -2.61
C VAL A 22 -2.08 -4.45 -3.08
N VAL A 23 -2.80 -5.23 -2.28
CA VAL A 23 -4.24 -5.44 -2.43
C VAL A 23 -4.91 -5.01 -1.14
N CYS A 24 -5.83 -4.06 -1.22
CA CYS A 24 -6.51 -3.52 -0.05
C CYS A 24 -7.99 -3.22 -0.34
N PRO A 25 -8.85 -3.19 0.68
CA PRO A 25 -10.23 -2.76 0.51
C PRO A 25 -10.30 -1.25 0.24
N GLY A 26 -11.04 -0.87 -0.79
CA GLY A 26 -11.43 0.49 -1.14
C GLY A 26 -12.95 0.69 -1.07
N ALA A 27 -13.41 1.93 -1.28
CA ALA A 27 -14.83 2.26 -1.19
C ALA A 27 -15.70 1.56 -2.25
N GLU A 28 -15.12 1.20 -3.40
CA GLU A 28 -15.81 0.56 -4.53
C GLU A 28 -15.54 -0.95 -4.64
N GLY A 29 -14.80 -1.55 -3.70
CA GLY A 29 -14.39 -2.95 -3.74
C GLY A 29 -12.91 -3.13 -3.43
N GLU A 30 -12.26 -4.14 -4.00
CA GLU A 30 -10.82 -4.34 -3.83
C GLU A 30 -10.01 -3.42 -4.75
N LEU A 31 -8.94 -2.84 -4.21
CA LEU A 31 -7.97 -2.02 -4.93
C LEU A 31 -6.64 -2.75 -5.03
N GLY A 32 -6.16 -2.93 -6.25
CA GLY A 32 -4.81 -3.44 -6.55
C GLY A 32 -3.88 -2.30 -6.96
N ILE A 33 -2.76 -2.14 -6.25
CA ILE A 33 -1.72 -1.15 -6.55
C ILE A 33 -0.45 -1.89 -6.95
N LEU A 34 0.06 -1.58 -8.14
CA LEU A 34 1.31 -2.12 -8.68
C LEU A 34 2.40 -1.05 -8.71
N PRO A 35 3.68 -1.44 -8.86
CA PRO A 35 4.76 -0.47 -9.05
C PRO A 35 4.49 0.46 -10.22
N HIS A 36 4.81 1.74 -10.06
CA HIS A 36 4.53 2.81 -11.04
C HIS A 36 3.04 3.13 -11.26
N HIS A 37 2.16 2.78 -10.32
CA HIS A 37 0.77 3.27 -10.31
C HIS A 37 0.74 4.81 -10.36
N ALA A 38 -0.24 5.36 -11.09
CA ALA A 38 -0.39 6.81 -11.20
C ALA A 38 -0.74 7.43 -9.82
N PRO A 39 -0.23 8.64 -9.51
CA PRO A 39 -0.57 9.34 -8.26
C PRO A 39 -2.04 9.74 -8.16
#